data_AF-A0A534S069-F1
#
_entry.id   AF-A0A534S069-F1
#
_cell.length_a   1.000
_cell.length_b   1.000
_cell.length_c   1.000
_cell.angle_alpha   90.00
_cell.angle_beta   90.00
_cell.angle_gamma   90.00
#
_symmetry.space_group_name_H-M   'P 1'
#
loop_
_entity.id
_entity.type
_entity.pdbx_description
1 polymer ?
#
loop_
_entity_poly.entity_id
_entity_poly.type
_entity_poly.pdbx_seq_one_letter_code
_entity_poly.pdbx_strand_id
1 'polypeptide(L)'
;MLLTANGRVRDIVRGGAPGYELAGESVGFLKLSAAAASLLRDLLAERVARGDTGIEHEEVYPDLLAHISVGFERIDGMPWTEIDFPEDIDRAVREILPRIES
;
A
#
# COMPACT_ATOMS: atom_id res chain seq x y z
N MET A 1 5.99 -1.97 3.85
CA MET A 1 5.46 -2.69 5.02
C MET A 1 4.15 -2.07 5.45
N LEU A 2 3.07 -2.84 5.37
CA LEU A 2 1.79 -2.52 5.99
C LEU A 2 1.89 -2.86 7.49
N LEU A 3 1.68 -1.86 8.33
CA LEU A 3 1.80 -1.95 9.78
C LEU A 3 0.42 -1.90 10.41
N THR A 4 0.12 -2.85 11.31
CA THR A 4 -1.20 -2.94 11.94
C THR A 4 -1.14 -2.93 13.46
N ALA A 5 -2.19 -2.43 14.08
CA ALA A 5 -2.44 -2.56 15.52
C ALA A 5 -3.95 -2.65 15.77
N ASN A 6 -4.38 -3.63 16.58
CA ASN A 6 -5.77 -3.96 16.85
C ASN A 6 -6.57 -4.26 15.57
N GLY A 7 -5.97 -5.03 14.65
CA GLY A 7 -6.63 -5.42 13.40
C GLY A 7 -6.88 -4.29 12.40
N ARG A 8 -6.22 -3.14 12.56
CA ARG A 8 -6.35 -1.97 11.66
C ARG A 8 -5.01 -1.53 11.11
N VAL A 9 -5.02 -1.06 9.86
CA VAL A 9 -3.86 -0.41 9.25
C VAL A 9 -3.58 0.90 9.98
N ARG A 10 -2.32 1.08 10.36
CA ARG A 10 -1.83 2.30 11.04
C ARG A 10 -0.83 3.05 10.21
N ASP A 11 -0.07 2.33 9.38
CA ASP A 11 0.91 2.94 8.50
C ASP A 11 1.26 2.00 7.33
N ILE A 12 1.78 2.57 6.26
CA ILE A 12 2.39 1.85 5.14
C ILE A 12 3.73 2.51 4.84
N VAL A 13 4.83 1.88 5.29
CA VAL A 13 6.18 2.46 5.22
C VAL A 13 7.21 1.50 4.66
N ARG A 14 8.25 2.04 4.04
CA ARG A 14 9.44 1.27 3.66
C ARG A 14 10.23 0.86 4.91
N GLY A 15 10.70 -0.39 4.98
CA GLY A 15 11.56 -0.89 6.07
C GLY A 15 10.86 -1.22 7.40
N GLY A 16 9.58 -0.86 7.57
CA GLY A 16 8.80 -1.16 8.79
C GLY A 16 9.16 -0.26 9.98
N ALA A 17 8.46 -0.44 11.10
CA ALA A 17 8.69 0.29 12.35
C ALA A 17 8.37 -0.60 13.58
N PRO A 18 9.01 -0.38 14.75
CA PRO A 18 8.72 -1.13 15.96
C PRO A 18 7.35 -0.73 16.57
N GLY A 19 6.76 -1.61 17.38
CA GLY A 19 5.53 -1.33 18.13
C GLY A 19 4.21 -1.74 17.45
N TYR A 20 4.27 -2.51 16.36
CA TYR A 20 3.10 -2.99 15.61
C TYR A 20 2.93 -4.51 15.73
N GLU A 21 1.68 -4.98 15.65
CA GLU A 21 1.29 -6.37 15.90
C GLU A 21 1.54 -7.30 14.70
N LEU A 22 1.41 -6.77 13.48
CA LEU A 22 1.64 -7.50 12.24
C LEU A 22 2.36 -6.58 11.25
N ALA A 23 3.38 -7.12 10.60
CA ALA A 23 4.09 -6.50 9.49
C ALA A 23 3.93 -7.40 8.26
N GLY A 24 3.23 -6.91 7.24
CA GLY A 24 3.10 -7.55 5.93
C GLY A 24 3.57 -6.60 4.82
N GLU A 25 3.60 -7.08 3.59
CA GLU A 25 3.83 -6.23 2.42
C GLU A 25 2.50 -5.73 1.87
N SER A 26 2.46 -4.45 1.48
CA SER A 26 1.33 -3.93 0.70
C SER A 26 1.50 -4.41 -0.73
N VAL A 27 0.41 -4.84 -1.36
CA VAL A 27 0.40 -5.30 -2.75
C VAL A 27 0.11 -4.18 -3.76
N GLY A 28 0.11 -2.92 -3.31
CA GLY A 28 -0.19 -1.76 -4.15
C GLY A 28 -1.69 -1.47 -4.37
N PHE A 29 -2.59 -2.20 -3.71
CA PHE A 29 -4.04 -1.95 -3.79
C PHE A 29 -4.59 -1.32 -2.51
N LEU A 30 -5.25 -0.17 -2.65
CA LEU A 30 -6.02 0.49 -1.60
C LEU A 30 -7.45 0.76 -2.09
N LYS A 31 -8.44 0.15 -1.42
CA LYS A 31 -9.86 0.38 -1.71
C LYS A 31 -10.44 1.43 -0.78
N LEU A 32 -10.95 2.52 -1.34
CA LEU A 32 -11.55 3.63 -0.61
C LEU A 32 -13.02 3.84 -0.99
N SER A 33 -13.80 4.36 -0.03
CA SER A 33 -15.10 4.95 -0.34
C SER A 33 -14.92 6.26 -1.12
N ALA A 34 -15.97 6.75 -1.79
CA ALA A 34 -15.90 8.03 -2.51
C ALA A 34 -15.50 9.21 -1.61
N ALA A 35 -15.97 9.21 -0.35
CA ALA A 35 -15.61 10.23 0.63
C ALA A 35 -14.13 10.14 1.04
N ALA A 36 -13.64 8.93 1.32
CA ALA A 36 -12.24 8.69 1.67
C ALA A 36 -11.28 9.01 0.51
N ALA A 37 -11.67 8.69 -0.73
CA ALA A 37 -10.91 9.05 -1.92
C ALA A 37 -10.83 10.58 -2.14
N SER A 38 -11.94 11.29 -1.87
CA SER A 38 -11.94 12.77 -1.90
C SER A 38 -11.01 13.36 -0.85
N LEU A 39 -11.02 12.81 0.37
CA LEU A 39 -10.09 13.20 1.42
C LEU A 39 -8.62 12.97 1.03
N LEU A 40 -8.30 11.79 0.48
CA LEU A 40 -6.93 11.49 0.03
C LEU A 40 -6.48 12.47 -1.07
N ARG A 41 -7.35 12.80 -2.02
CA ARG A 41 -7.06 13.80 -3.05
C ARG A 41 -6.71 15.16 -2.43
N ASP A 42 -7.49 15.61 -1.45
CA ASP A 42 -7.28 16.92 -0.84
C ASP A 42 -5.96 16.95 -0.04
N LEU A 43 -5.65 15.88 0.71
CA LEU A 43 -4.36 15.73 1.41
C LEU A 43 -3.17 15.72 0.44
N LEU A 44 -3.26 15.00 -0.68
CA LEU A 44 -2.22 15.00 -1.72
C LEU A 44 -2.05 16.39 -2.34
N ALA A 45 -3.16 17.09 -2.63
CA ALA A 45 -3.12 18.44 -3.17
C ALA A 45 -2.42 19.42 -2.22
N GLU A 46 -2.61 19.28 -0.91
CA GLU A 46 -1.88 20.07 0.09
C GLU A 46 -0.36 19.82 0.05
N ARG A 47 0.07 18.56 -0.07
CA ARG A 47 1.51 18.22 -0.20
C ARG A 47 2.11 18.83 -1.46
N VAL A 48 1.43 18.71 -2.60
CA VAL A 48 1.86 19.32 -3.86
C VAL A 48 1.94 20.85 -3.75
N ALA A 49 0.96 21.50 -3.13
CA ALA A 49 0.95 22.95 -2.94
C ALA A 49 2.10 23.46 -2.06
N ARG A 50 2.61 22.61 -1.15
CA ARG A 50 3.79 22.90 -0.31
C ARG A 50 5.12 22.61 -1.01
N GLY A 51 5.10 22.03 -2.20
CA GLY A 51 6.28 21.66 -2.98
C GLY A 51 6.82 20.26 -2.67
N ASP A 52 6.10 19.44 -1.91
CA ASP A 52 6.49 18.08 -1.55
C ASP A 52 6.20 17.11 -2.72
N THR A 53 6.83 17.32 -3.88
CA THR A 53 6.56 16.54 -5.11
C THR A 53 7.50 15.35 -5.31
N GLY A 54 8.44 15.13 -4.39
CA GLY A 54 9.39 14.00 -4.42
C GLY A 54 9.02 12.86 -3.47
N ILE A 55 7.78 12.84 -2.98
CA ILE A 55 7.27 11.81 -2.05
C ILE A 55 6.43 10.77 -2.80
N GLU A 56 6.38 9.57 -2.25
CA GLU A 56 5.39 8.58 -2.66
C GLU A 56 4.02 8.88 -2.05
N HIS A 57 2.96 8.46 -2.73
CA HIS A 57 1.59 8.72 -2.26
C HIS A 57 1.28 8.03 -0.92
N GLU A 58 1.91 6.90 -0.60
CA GLU A 58 1.81 6.22 0.70
C GLU A 58 2.28 7.10 1.86
N GLU A 59 3.19 8.06 1.64
CA GLU A 59 3.68 8.98 2.67
C GLU A 59 2.60 10.00 3.13
N VAL A 60 1.43 9.98 2.48
CA VAL A 60 0.23 10.74 2.88
C VAL A 60 -0.75 9.89 3.67
N TYR A 61 -0.61 8.56 3.65
CA TYR A 61 -1.54 7.66 4.32
C TYR A 61 -1.63 7.82 5.84
N PRO A 62 -0.56 8.17 6.59
CA PRO A 62 -0.72 8.49 8.01
C PRO A 62 -1.77 9.57 8.28
N ASP A 63 -1.78 10.63 7.45
CA ASP A 63 -2.76 11.72 7.56
C ASP A 63 -4.17 11.22 7.21
N LEU A 64 -4.30 10.37 6.19
CA LEU A 64 -5.57 9.74 5.83
C LEU A 64 -6.10 8.83 6.96
N LEU A 65 -5.25 7.95 7.50
CA LEU A 65 -5.57 6.95 8.51
C LEU A 65 -5.90 7.57 9.88
N ALA A 66 -5.52 8.82 10.12
CA ALA A 66 -5.98 9.59 11.28
C ALA A 66 -7.48 9.92 11.21
N HIS A 67 -8.06 9.99 10.01
CA HIS A 67 -9.45 10.40 9.78
C HIS A 67 -10.38 9.24 9.43
N ILE A 68 -9.85 8.14 8.90
CA ILE A 68 -10.64 6.98 8.48
C ILE A 68 -10.08 5.67 9.04
N SER A 69 -10.94 4.67 9.20
CA SER A 69 -10.50 3.31 9.50
C SER A 69 -10.28 2.52 8.22
N VAL A 70 -9.09 1.97 8.06
CA VAL A 70 -8.74 1.06 6.96
C VAL A 70 -8.42 -0.32 7.55
N GLY A 71 -9.11 -1.34 7.01
CA GLY A 71 -8.80 -2.75 7.27
C GLY A 71 -7.79 -3.28 6.26
N PHE A 72 -7.45 -4.56 6.37
CA PHE A 72 -6.60 -5.24 5.40
C PHE A 72 -7.20 -6.62 5.12
N GLU A 73 -6.95 -7.11 3.92
CA GLU A 73 -7.26 -8.49 3.54
C GLU A 73 -5.96 -9.25 3.33
N ARG A 74 -5.94 -10.46 3.87
CA ARG A 74 -4.81 -11.37 3.72
C ARG A 74 -4.93 -12.12 2.40
N ILE A 75 -3.87 -12.11 1.62
CA ILE A 75 -3.79 -12.80 0.33
C ILE A 75 -2.70 -13.88 0.33
N ASP A 76 -2.40 -14.45 1.49
CA ASP A 76 -1.33 -15.45 1.64
C ASP A 76 -1.45 -16.56 0.58
N GLY A 77 -0.34 -16.85 -0.10
CA GLY A 77 -0.28 -17.88 -1.13
C GLY A 77 -0.87 -17.47 -2.49
N MET A 78 -1.59 -16.35 -2.60
CA MET A 78 -2.03 -15.83 -3.89
C MET A 78 -0.83 -15.37 -4.72
N PRO A 79 -0.70 -15.80 -5.97
CA PRO A 79 0.41 -15.40 -6.83
C PRO A 79 0.24 -13.94 -7.26
N TRP A 80 1.22 -13.11 -6.92
CA TRP A 80 1.34 -11.72 -7.39
C TRP A 80 2.81 -11.31 -7.39
N THR A 81 3.15 -10.28 -8.17
CA THR A 81 4.43 -9.58 -8.10
C THR A 81 4.25 -8.16 -8.62
N GLU A 82 5.00 -7.22 -8.07
CA GLU A 82 5.29 -5.94 -8.70
C GLU A 82 6.31 -6.15 -9.84
N ILE A 83 6.27 -5.29 -10.87
CA ILE A 83 7.19 -5.33 -12.01
C ILE A 83 7.83 -3.96 -12.12
N ASP A 84 8.97 -3.79 -11.44
CA ASP A 84 9.72 -2.53 -11.42
C ASP A 84 10.94 -2.58 -12.32
N PHE A 85 11.52 -3.77 -12.49
CA PHE A 85 12.75 -3.99 -13.25
C PHE A 85 12.55 -5.05 -14.35
N PRO A 86 13.40 -5.06 -15.40
CA PRO A 86 13.33 -6.07 -16.45
C PRO A 86 13.33 -7.51 -15.94
N GLU A 87 14.07 -7.81 -14.87
CA GLU A 87 14.16 -9.14 -14.27
C GLU A 87 12.83 -9.60 -13.64
N ASP A 88 11.99 -8.66 -13.19
CA ASP A 88 10.67 -8.98 -12.66
C ASP A 88 9.74 -9.52 -13.74
N ILE A 89 9.93 -9.11 -15.00
CA ILE A 89 9.18 -9.64 -16.14
C ILE A 89 9.50 -11.12 -16.33
N ASP A 90 10.79 -11.48 -16.33
CA ASP A 90 11.23 -12.88 -16.48
C ASP A 90 10.63 -13.76 -15.38
N ARG A 91 10.67 -13.28 -14.13
CA ARG A 91 10.05 -13.96 -12.98
C ARG A 91 8.53 -14.02 -13.11
N ALA A 92 7.87 -12.93 -13.50
CA ALA A 92 6.43 -12.88 -13.69
C ALA A 92 5.97 -13.92 -14.72
N VAL A 93 6.64 -14.00 -15.87
CA VAL A 93 6.29 -14.93 -16.95
C VAL A 93 6.56 -16.39 -16.57
N ARG A 94 7.71 -16.68 -15.94
CA ARG A 94 8.14 -18.06 -15.69
C ARG A 94 7.52 -18.67 -14.43
N GLU A 95 7.23 -17.86 -13.42
CA GLU A 95 6.89 -18.35 -12.08
C GLU A 95 5.51 -17.90 -11.60
N ILE A 96 5.11 -16.66 -11.86
CA ILE A 96 3.90 -16.06 -11.26
C ILE A 96 2.68 -16.27 -12.15
N LEU A 97 2.76 -15.90 -13.44
CA LEU A 97 1.66 -16.01 -14.39
C LEU A 97 1.10 -17.44 -14.53
N PRO A 98 1.93 -18.50 -14.60
CA PRO A 98 1.41 -19.88 -14.65
C PRO A 98 0.57 -20.28 -13.43
N ARG A 99 0.79 -19.64 -12.28
CA ARG A 99 0.01 -19.86 -11.05
C ARG A 99 -1.28 -19.05 -11.00
N ILE A 100 -1.38 -17.97 -11.78
CA ILE A 100 -2.59 -17.16 -11.92
C ILE A 100 -3.56 -17.81 -12.90
N GLU A 101 -3.04 -18.39 -13.99
CA GLU A 101 -3.85 -18.99 -15.07
C GLU A 101 -4.28 -20.44 -14.81
N SER A 102 -3.81 -21.06 -13.73
CA SER A 102 -4.14 -22.45 -13.33
C SER A 102 -5.48 -22.57 -12.63
#